data_AF-A0A2C8ZVG9-F1
#
_entry.id   AF-A0A2C8ZVG9-F1
#
_cell.length_a   1.000
_cell.length_b   1.000
_cell.length_c   1.000
_cell.angle_alpha   90.00
_cell.angle_beta   90.00
_cell.angle_gamma   90.00
#
_symmetry.space_group_name_H-M   'P 1'
#
loop_
_entity.id
_entity.type
_entity.pdbx_description
1 polymer ?
#
loop_
_entity_poly.entity_id
_entity_poly.type
_entity_poly.pdbx_seq_one_letter_code
_entity_poly.pdbx_strand_id
1 'polypeptide(L)'
;MAGFLTRLLGGAEPSAGPQREVTIGAGWSDIEVEGEAYRRAEVSRVFMGIGLPEGGVTMQQAHLVPEPGNQYDRNAVKVVIRGEHVGYVPADYAARVAAACRGLGRGAVAVAPARVWARVDDGTWRVRVTIAFQGTSEDEQDYAGQRREIEAREAQKAAASAQKVSDRQARDAVKAARREAGTVRGEYWANWKPSIAELKRQQRLEEARDFLVECRAAASREAALIDVPADPWLTEQLAAVTRRLGDRVGELAILEAYVSECGNRDVPDSVVAKLAKARFANGGRA
;
A
#
# COMPACT_ATOMS: atom_id res chain seq x y z
N MET A 1 32.55 50.50 43.92
CA MET A 1 31.62 51.50 43.34
C MET A 1 32.33 52.24 42.21
N ALA A 2 32.35 51.65 41.01
CA ALA A 2 32.64 52.28 39.71
C ALA A 2 32.72 51.17 38.64
N GLY A 3 32.03 51.33 37.52
CA GLY A 3 32.20 50.48 36.33
C GLY A 3 30.93 49.84 35.76
N PHE A 4 29.84 50.62 35.60
CA PHE A 4 28.55 50.16 35.02
C PHE A 4 28.23 50.85 33.68
N LEU A 5 29.21 51.18 32.82
CA LEU A 5 28.93 51.81 31.52
C LEU A 5 29.93 51.43 30.43
N THR A 6 29.79 50.24 29.85
CA THR A 6 30.38 49.94 28.51
C THR A 6 29.54 48.89 27.75
N ARG A 7 28.29 49.23 27.44
CA ARG A 7 27.49 48.56 26.40
C ARG A 7 26.62 49.60 25.69
N LEU A 8 27.26 50.41 24.84
CA LEU A 8 26.56 51.37 23.99
C LEU A 8 27.34 51.68 22.69
N LEU A 9 27.99 50.66 22.13
CA LEU A 9 28.43 50.65 20.73
C LEU A 9 28.02 49.30 20.11
N GLY A 10 26.71 49.14 19.94
CA GLY A 10 26.19 48.23 18.94
C GLY A 10 26.63 48.75 17.58
N GLY A 11 27.69 48.16 17.04
CA GLY A 11 27.95 48.21 15.61
C GLY A 11 26.84 47.43 14.93
N ALA A 12 25.72 48.11 14.66
CA ALA A 12 24.80 47.62 13.65
C ALA A 12 25.61 47.46 12.37
N GLU A 13 25.71 46.23 11.86
CA GLU A 13 26.15 46.03 10.48
C GLU A 13 25.31 46.97 9.61
N PRO A 14 25.94 47.71 8.68
CA PRO A 14 25.21 48.64 7.85
C PRO A 14 24.10 47.85 7.15
N SER A 15 22.84 48.22 7.44
CA SER A 15 21.69 47.68 6.71
C SER A 15 21.87 48.11 5.26
N ALA A 16 22.43 47.21 4.45
CA ALA A 16 22.69 47.44 3.05
C ALA A 16 21.34 47.73 2.38
N GLY A 17 21.22 48.89 1.74
CA GLY A 17 20.15 49.11 0.77
C GLY A 17 20.14 47.98 -0.27
N PRO A 18 19.04 47.79 -1.02
CA PRO A 18 18.90 46.66 -1.93
C PRO A 18 20.11 46.59 -2.88
N GLN A 19 20.96 45.59 -2.68
CA GLN A 19 22.14 45.38 -3.52
C GLN A 19 21.68 44.87 -4.87
N ARG A 20 22.22 45.43 -5.95
CA ARG A 20 21.85 45.03 -7.32
C ARG A 20 22.51 43.70 -7.65
N GLU A 21 21.73 42.64 -7.78
CA GLU A 21 22.24 41.34 -8.20
C GLU A 21 22.62 41.37 -9.69
N VAL A 22 23.81 40.86 -10.03
CA VAL A 22 24.32 40.79 -11.40
C VAL A 22 24.81 39.38 -11.66
N THR A 23 24.17 38.69 -12.60
CA THR A 23 24.61 37.36 -13.03
C THR A 23 25.97 37.44 -13.71
N ILE A 24 26.93 36.64 -13.27
CA ILE A 24 28.28 36.58 -13.85
C ILE A 24 28.58 35.20 -14.45
N GLY A 25 29.68 35.13 -15.20
CA GLY A 25 30.25 33.87 -15.66
C GLY A 25 29.51 33.18 -16.81
N ALA A 26 28.68 33.91 -17.55
CA ALA A 26 28.06 33.37 -18.77
C ALA A 26 29.13 32.79 -19.71
N GLY A 27 28.98 31.52 -20.10
CA GLY A 27 29.92 30.79 -20.94
C GLY A 27 31.12 30.17 -20.20
N TRP A 28 31.17 30.24 -18.87
CA TRP A 28 32.15 29.49 -18.08
C TRP A 28 31.72 28.03 -17.91
N SER A 29 32.69 27.17 -17.61
CA SER A 29 32.41 25.82 -17.12
C SER A 29 31.81 25.90 -15.73
N ASP A 30 30.94 24.94 -15.41
CA ASP A 30 30.41 24.76 -14.07
C ASP A 30 31.54 24.54 -13.06
N ILE A 31 31.35 25.03 -11.83
CA ILE A 31 32.35 24.99 -10.77
C ILE A 31 31.79 24.26 -9.57
N GLU A 32 32.46 23.19 -9.16
CA GLU A 32 32.16 22.52 -7.89
C GLU A 32 32.74 23.32 -6.73
N VAL A 33 31.94 23.54 -5.69
CA VAL A 33 32.33 24.35 -4.53
C VAL A 33 33.16 23.50 -3.57
N GLU A 34 34.15 24.12 -2.94
CA GLU A 34 35.03 23.48 -1.95
C GLU A 34 34.65 23.84 -0.52
N GLY A 35 34.93 22.93 0.42
CA GLY A 35 34.72 23.16 1.85
C GLY A 35 33.30 22.92 2.35
N GLU A 36 32.39 22.43 1.50
CA GLU A 36 30.98 22.17 1.85
C GLU A 36 30.81 21.16 2.99
N ALA A 37 31.72 20.20 3.10
CA ALA A 37 31.72 19.22 4.18
C ALA A 37 31.88 19.86 5.57
N TYR A 38 32.47 21.05 5.66
CA TYR A 38 32.58 21.84 6.89
C TYR A 38 31.39 22.76 7.13
N ARG A 39 30.44 22.83 6.18
CA ARG A 39 29.26 23.71 6.17
C ARG A 39 27.94 22.96 6.21
N ARG A 40 27.95 21.73 6.75
CA ARG A 40 26.77 20.86 6.83
C ARG A 40 25.59 21.50 7.57
N ALA A 41 25.86 22.27 8.63
CA ALA A 41 24.79 22.91 9.42
C ALA A 41 24.14 24.06 8.65
N GLU A 42 24.94 24.86 7.97
CA GLU A 42 24.53 25.94 7.07
C GLU A 42 23.69 25.37 5.91
N VAL A 43 24.16 24.32 5.25
CA VAL A 43 23.42 23.67 4.16
C VAL A 43 22.14 23.01 4.66
N SER A 44 22.15 22.39 5.83
CA SER A 44 20.93 21.87 6.44
C SER A 44 19.88 22.97 6.63
N ARG A 45 20.28 24.18 7.06
CA ARG A 45 19.35 25.32 7.17
C ARG A 45 18.81 25.78 5.81
N VAL A 46 19.60 25.73 4.74
CA VAL A 46 19.13 25.98 3.37
C VAL A 46 17.98 25.03 3.03
N PHE A 47 18.19 23.72 3.21
CA PHE A 47 17.20 22.67 2.89
C PHE A 47 15.96 22.72 3.78
N MET A 48 16.14 22.93 5.09
CA MET A 48 15.02 23.14 6.03
C MET A 48 14.18 24.37 5.63
N GLY A 49 14.84 25.46 5.21
CA GLY A 49 14.20 26.70 4.80
C GLY A 49 13.40 26.62 3.49
N ILE A 50 13.59 25.56 2.70
CA ILE A 50 12.82 25.28 1.48
C ILE A 50 11.89 24.08 1.62
N GLY A 51 11.72 23.55 2.84
CA GLY A 51 10.80 22.44 3.12
C GLY A 51 11.30 21.07 2.68
N LEU A 52 12.62 20.90 2.52
CA LEU A 52 13.27 19.64 2.14
C LEU A 52 14.14 19.10 3.30
N PRO A 53 13.55 18.67 4.43
CA PRO A 53 14.27 18.41 5.68
C PRO A 53 15.30 17.28 5.61
N GLU A 54 15.28 16.47 4.55
CA GLU A 54 16.16 15.31 4.37
C GLU A 54 17.12 15.44 3.18
N GLY A 55 17.17 16.65 2.62
CA GLY A 55 17.90 16.91 1.40
C GLY A 55 17.09 16.61 0.15
N GLY A 56 17.79 16.53 -0.96
CA GLY A 56 17.23 16.52 -2.28
C GLY A 56 18.19 17.10 -3.32
N VAL A 57 17.62 17.47 -4.46
CA VAL A 57 18.27 18.29 -5.49
C VAL A 57 17.44 19.56 -5.63
N THR A 58 18.08 20.73 -5.63
CA THR A 58 17.39 21.99 -5.90
C THR A 58 18.31 22.96 -6.63
N MET A 59 17.73 23.85 -7.43
CA MET A 59 18.44 24.97 -8.05
C MET A 59 18.23 26.21 -7.20
N GLN A 60 19.32 26.79 -6.70
CA GLN A 60 19.30 28.00 -5.88
C GLN A 60 20.15 29.09 -6.53
N GLN A 61 19.92 30.33 -6.12
CA GLN A 61 20.83 31.43 -6.50
C GLN A 61 21.96 31.49 -5.48
N ALA A 62 23.20 31.40 -5.96
CA ALA A 62 24.40 31.61 -5.17
C ALA A 62 24.89 33.06 -5.30
N HIS A 63 25.09 33.71 -4.17
CA HIS A 63 25.80 34.99 -4.05
C HIS A 63 27.30 34.71 -3.89
N LEU A 64 28.10 35.35 -4.73
CA LEU A 64 29.55 35.20 -4.76
C LEU A 64 30.21 36.41 -4.11
N VAL A 65 30.82 36.20 -2.94
CA VAL A 65 31.31 37.27 -2.07
C VAL A 65 32.84 37.20 -1.94
N PRO A 66 33.60 38.11 -2.58
CA PRO A 66 35.05 38.14 -2.44
C PRO A 66 35.50 38.45 -1.00
N GLU A 67 36.54 37.76 -0.53
CA GLU A 67 37.14 37.96 0.78
C GLU A 67 38.62 38.40 0.62
N PRO A 68 38.90 39.65 0.20
CA PRO A 68 40.27 40.11 -0.07
C PRO A 68 41.19 40.12 1.17
N GLY A 69 40.60 40.13 2.37
CA GLY A 69 41.31 40.01 3.65
C GLY A 69 41.42 38.57 4.17
N ASN A 70 41.05 37.56 3.39
CA ASN A 70 41.19 36.17 3.80
C ASN A 70 42.68 35.81 3.93
N GLN A 71 43.05 35.23 5.07
CA GLN A 71 44.43 34.93 5.44
C GLN A 71 45.09 33.84 4.59
N TYR A 72 44.29 32.98 3.94
CA TYR A 72 44.78 31.85 3.17
C TYR A 72 44.86 32.15 1.66
N ASP A 73 43.87 32.86 1.13
CA ASP A 73 43.85 33.30 -0.27
C ASP A 73 43.16 34.66 -0.41
N ARG A 74 43.91 35.68 -0.84
CA ARG A 74 43.39 37.04 -1.13
C ARG A 74 42.35 37.08 -2.26
N ASN A 75 42.24 36.02 -3.05
CA ASN A 75 41.25 35.86 -4.11
C ASN A 75 40.08 34.97 -3.69
N ALA A 76 40.01 34.50 -2.44
CA ALA A 76 38.94 33.65 -1.96
C ALA A 76 37.56 34.28 -2.27
N VAL A 77 36.65 33.47 -2.82
CA VAL A 77 35.27 33.87 -3.06
C VAL A 77 34.37 32.92 -2.31
N LYS A 78 33.69 33.47 -1.30
CA LYS A 78 32.68 32.77 -0.50
C LYS A 78 31.42 32.57 -1.32
N VAL A 79 30.86 31.37 -1.26
CA VAL A 79 29.57 31.01 -1.88
C VAL A 79 28.50 31.02 -0.81
N VAL A 80 27.51 31.91 -0.97
CA VAL A 80 26.40 32.08 -0.05
C VAL A 80 25.10 31.72 -0.76
N ILE A 81 24.28 30.87 -0.15
CA ILE A 81 22.97 30.47 -0.69
C ILE A 81 21.93 30.75 0.39
N ARG A 82 20.90 31.53 0.08
CA ARG A 82 19.84 31.93 1.03
C ARG A 82 20.39 32.51 2.35
N GLY A 83 21.50 33.25 2.27
CA GLY A 83 22.18 33.83 3.43
C GLY A 83 23.12 32.90 4.18
N GLU A 84 23.19 31.61 3.80
CA GLU A 84 24.05 30.61 4.43
C GLU A 84 25.35 30.41 3.65
N HIS A 85 26.49 30.39 4.34
CA HIS A 85 27.80 30.11 3.73
C HIS A 85 27.93 28.62 3.46
N VAL A 86 27.87 28.22 2.18
CA VAL A 86 27.90 26.81 1.77
C VAL A 86 29.28 26.31 1.37
N GLY A 87 30.21 27.20 1.03
CA GLY A 87 31.61 26.86 0.76
C GLY A 87 32.35 27.97 0.01
N TYR A 88 33.43 27.62 -0.68
CA TYR A 88 34.28 28.52 -1.43
C TYR A 88 34.43 28.09 -2.90
N VAL A 89 34.63 29.08 -3.77
CA VAL A 89 35.13 28.80 -5.14
C VAL A 89 36.53 28.17 -5.03
N PRO A 90 36.83 27.07 -5.75
CA PRO A 90 38.15 26.45 -5.74
C PRO A 90 39.26 27.42 -6.15
N ALA A 91 40.45 27.23 -5.59
CA ALA A 91 41.59 28.14 -5.77
C ALA A 91 41.93 28.41 -7.24
N ASP A 92 41.84 27.39 -8.10
CA ASP A 92 42.13 27.50 -9.55
C ASP A 92 41.19 28.46 -10.29
N TYR A 93 39.98 28.68 -9.76
CA TYR A 93 38.99 29.59 -10.32
C TYR A 93 38.86 30.90 -9.54
N ALA A 94 39.31 30.94 -8.29
CA ALA A 94 39.09 32.03 -7.34
C ALA A 94 39.56 33.39 -7.89
N ALA A 95 40.76 33.46 -8.50
CA ALA A 95 41.27 34.70 -9.09
C ALA A 95 40.36 35.26 -10.20
N ARG A 96 39.86 34.39 -11.09
CA ARG A 96 38.96 34.76 -12.19
C ARG A 96 37.61 35.22 -11.66
N VAL A 97 37.01 34.46 -10.74
CA VAL A 97 35.70 34.80 -10.15
C VAL A 97 35.79 36.09 -9.34
N ALA A 98 36.84 36.26 -8.52
CA ALA A 98 37.05 37.46 -7.72
C ALA A 98 37.25 38.70 -8.59
N ALA A 99 37.98 38.60 -9.70
CA ALA A 99 38.12 39.68 -10.66
C ALA A 99 36.78 40.10 -11.27
N ALA A 100 35.94 39.12 -11.67
CA ALA A 100 34.61 39.41 -12.19
C ALA A 100 33.72 40.09 -11.15
N CYS A 101 33.76 39.63 -9.88
CA CYS A 101 33.01 40.25 -8.79
C CYS A 101 33.44 41.70 -8.53
N ARG A 102 34.76 41.99 -8.53
CA ARG A 102 35.29 43.35 -8.34
C ARG A 102 35.00 44.30 -9.51
N GLY A 103 34.78 43.75 -10.71
CA GLY A 103 34.36 44.52 -11.88
C GLY A 103 32.92 45.02 -11.80
N LEU A 104 32.12 44.48 -10.88
CA LEU A 104 30.77 44.96 -10.61
C LEU A 104 30.88 46.30 -9.85
N GLY A 105 30.31 47.37 -10.41
CA GLY A 105 30.32 48.69 -9.78
C GLY A 105 29.77 48.67 -8.34
N ARG A 106 30.04 49.73 -7.57
CA ARG A 106 29.63 49.82 -6.15
C ARG A 106 28.13 49.53 -5.97
N GLY A 107 27.81 48.71 -4.99
CA GLY A 107 26.42 48.34 -4.65
C GLY A 107 25.84 47.17 -5.43
N ALA A 108 26.63 46.52 -6.31
CA ALA A 108 26.24 45.29 -6.99
C ALA A 108 26.86 44.04 -6.33
N VAL A 109 26.16 42.91 -6.42
CA VAL A 109 26.62 41.60 -5.96
C VAL A 109 26.58 40.60 -7.10
N ALA A 110 27.65 39.83 -7.25
CA ALA A 110 27.72 38.75 -8.22
C ALA A 110 26.80 37.60 -7.81
N VAL A 111 25.96 37.15 -8.72
CA VAL A 111 25.13 35.96 -8.53
C VAL A 111 25.34 34.94 -9.66
N ALA A 112 25.06 33.68 -9.38
CA ALA A 112 25.00 32.62 -10.37
C ALA A 112 24.00 31.53 -9.92
N PRO A 113 23.35 30.82 -10.85
CA PRO A 113 22.62 29.60 -10.50
C PRO A 113 23.56 28.59 -9.85
N ALA A 114 23.07 27.86 -8.86
CA ALA A 114 23.80 26.81 -8.18
C ALA A 114 22.89 25.61 -7.95
N ARG A 115 23.33 24.44 -8.43
CA ARG A 115 22.75 23.16 -8.08
C ARG A 115 23.22 22.79 -6.68
N VAL A 116 22.28 22.58 -5.77
CA VAL A 116 22.55 22.08 -4.42
C VAL A 116 21.97 20.69 -4.31
N TRP A 117 22.85 19.70 -4.16
CA TRP A 117 22.47 18.35 -3.78
C TRP A 117 22.83 18.11 -2.33
N ALA A 118 21.90 17.54 -1.58
CA ALA A 118 22.23 17.02 -0.27
C ALA A 118 21.42 15.79 0.08
N ARG A 119 21.96 14.99 1.00
CA ARG A 119 21.30 13.81 1.55
C ARG A 119 21.71 13.62 2.99
N VAL A 120 20.78 13.18 3.83
CA VAL A 120 21.05 12.76 5.20
C VAL A 120 21.28 11.26 5.24
N ASP A 121 22.51 10.84 5.51
CA ASP A 121 22.90 9.44 5.70
C ASP A 121 23.37 9.26 7.15
N ASP A 122 22.73 8.38 7.92
CA ASP A 122 23.06 8.10 9.33
C ASP A 122 23.18 9.37 10.20
N GLY A 123 22.27 10.33 9.98
CA GLY A 123 22.26 11.63 10.68
C GLY A 123 23.33 12.63 10.20
N THR A 124 24.14 12.27 9.21
CA THR A 124 25.18 13.12 8.63
C THR A 124 24.75 13.66 7.27
N TRP A 125 24.79 14.97 7.11
CA TRP A 125 24.56 15.62 5.82
C TRP A 125 25.76 15.40 4.89
N ARG A 126 25.50 14.82 3.72
CA ARG A 126 26.40 14.83 2.56
C ARG A 126 25.89 15.89 1.60
N VAL A 127 26.80 16.73 1.12
CA VAL A 127 26.47 17.91 0.31
C VAL A 127 27.37 17.94 -0.92
N ARG A 128 26.80 18.39 -2.03
CA ARG A 128 27.52 18.79 -3.23
C ARG A 128 26.85 20.04 -3.82
N VAL A 129 27.60 21.11 -3.99
CA VAL A 129 27.17 22.37 -4.60
C VAL A 129 27.96 22.61 -5.87
N THR A 130 27.24 22.92 -6.94
CA THR A 130 27.83 23.23 -8.24
C THR A 130 27.28 24.56 -8.70
N ILE A 131 28.14 25.55 -8.90
CA ILE A 131 27.79 26.81 -9.55
C ILE A 131 27.61 26.51 -11.05
N ALA A 132 26.37 26.61 -11.52
CA ALA A 132 25.95 26.23 -12.87
C ALA A 132 25.96 27.45 -13.79
N PHE A 133 27.08 27.65 -14.49
CA PHE A 133 27.26 28.74 -15.46
C PHE A 133 26.75 28.36 -16.86
N GLN A 134 26.62 27.06 -17.15
CA GLN A 134 26.17 26.55 -18.44
C GLN A 134 24.65 26.50 -18.56
N GLY A 135 23.91 26.85 -17.50
CA GLY A 135 22.44 26.88 -17.50
C GLY A 135 21.78 25.50 -17.49
N THR A 136 22.54 24.43 -17.25
CA THR A 136 22.03 23.08 -17.02
C THR A 136 21.22 23.05 -15.73
N SER A 137 19.90 22.87 -15.86
CA SER A 137 19.00 22.59 -14.75
C SER A 137 18.83 21.08 -14.59
N GLU A 138 18.99 20.58 -13.38
CA GLU A 138 18.50 19.24 -13.00
C GLU A 138 17.09 19.35 -12.41
N ASP A 139 16.31 18.26 -12.53
CA ASP A 139 15.01 18.16 -11.89
C ASP A 139 15.15 18.23 -10.36
N GLU A 140 14.30 19.05 -9.72
CA GLU A 140 14.26 19.12 -8.27
C GLU A 140 13.77 17.79 -7.67
N GLN A 141 14.39 17.38 -6.57
CA GLN A 141 14.08 16.11 -5.91
C GLN A 141 13.80 16.36 -4.43
N ASP A 142 12.66 15.86 -3.94
CA ASP A 142 12.33 15.78 -2.51
C ASP A 142 12.50 14.33 -2.05
N TYR A 143 13.62 14.04 -1.36
CA TYR A 143 13.87 12.68 -0.87
C TYR A 143 12.90 12.25 0.23
N ALA A 144 12.41 13.17 1.05
CA ALA A 144 11.40 12.87 2.07
C ALA A 144 10.04 12.56 1.43
N GLY A 145 9.66 13.30 0.38
CA GLY A 145 8.50 13.04 -0.47
C GLY A 145 8.56 11.67 -1.13
N GLN A 146 9.66 11.38 -1.84
CA GLN A 146 9.86 10.10 -2.53
C GLN A 146 9.80 8.91 -1.57
N ARG A 147 10.43 9.01 -0.39
CA ARG A 147 10.35 7.92 0.60
C ARG A 147 8.93 7.71 1.10
N ARG A 148 8.20 8.79 1.44
CA ARG A 148 6.78 8.70 1.86
C ARG A 148 5.91 8.04 0.79
N GLU A 149 6.13 8.35 -0.49
CA GLU A 149 5.42 7.71 -1.60
C GLU A 149 5.72 6.22 -1.72
N ILE A 150 7.00 5.84 -1.59
CA ILE A 150 7.43 4.44 -1.61
C ILE A 150 6.78 3.69 -0.44
N GLU A 151 6.89 4.20 0.78
CA GLU A 151 6.30 3.62 2.00
C GLU A 151 4.78 3.49 1.88
N ALA A 152 4.08 4.53 1.39
CA ALA A 152 2.64 4.49 1.18
C ALA A 152 2.22 3.40 0.18
N ARG A 153 2.97 3.28 -0.93
CA ARG A 153 2.74 2.23 -1.95
C ARG A 153 2.98 0.84 -1.37
N GLU A 154 4.01 0.67 -0.55
CA GLU A 154 4.30 -0.60 0.12
C GLU A 154 3.23 -0.96 1.15
N ALA A 155 2.80 0.00 1.97
CA ALA A 155 1.71 -0.16 2.92
C ALA A 155 0.40 -0.57 2.22
N GLN A 156 0.08 0.07 1.09
CA GLN A 156 -1.09 -0.28 0.28
C GLN A 156 -1.01 -1.70 -0.27
N LYS A 157 0.16 -2.12 -0.78
CA LYS A 157 0.37 -3.49 -1.27
C LYS A 157 0.27 -4.51 -0.14
N ALA A 158 0.82 -4.21 1.03
CA ALA A 158 0.73 -5.06 2.21
C ALA A 158 -0.73 -5.24 2.66
N ALA A 159 -1.50 -4.15 2.74
CA ALA A 159 -2.92 -4.19 3.10
C ALA A 159 -3.75 -5.00 2.08
N ALA A 160 -3.53 -4.79 0.77
CA ALA A 160 -4.22 -5.56 -0.27
C ALA A 160 -3.90 -7.06 -0.21
N SER A 161 -2.65 -7.41 0.13
CA SER A 161 -2.22 -8.81 0.27
C SER A 161 -2.83 -9.46 1.52
N ALA A 162 -2.87 -8.73 2.64
CA ALA A 162 -3.52 -9.18 3.87
C ALA A 162 -5.03 -9.43 3.66
N GLN A 163 -5.72 -8.54 2.94
CA GLN A 163 -7.13 -8.73 2.61
C GLN A 163 -7.36 -10.01 1.79
N LYS A 164 -6.55 -10.24 0.75
CA LYS A 164 -6.65 -11.46 -0.07
C LYS A 164 -6.44 -12.74 0.74
N VAL A 165 -5.52 -12.73 1.70
CA VAL A 165 -5.29 -13.87 2.61
C VAL A 165 -6.51 -14.09 3.51
N SER A 166 -7.05 -13.03 4.11
CA SER A 166 -8.26 -13.10 4.92
C SER A 166 -9.47 -13.63 4.13
N ASP A 167 -9.69 -13.13 2.92
CA ASP A 167 -10.79 -13.59 2.05
C ASP A 167 -10.65 -15.07 1.69
N ARG A 168 -9.42 -15.52 1.40
CA ARG A 168 -9.14 -16.93 1.13
C ARG A 168 -9.41 -17.79 2.36
N GLN A 169 -8.95 -17.38 3.54
CA GLN A 169 -9.20 -18.10 4.79
C GLN A 169 -10.69 -18.20 5.10
N ALA A 170 -11.45 -17.12 4.88
CA ALA A 170 -12.91 -17.14 5.06
C ALA A 170 -13.59 -18.12 4.10
N ARG A 171 -13.21 -18.14 2.82
CA ARG A 171 -13.73 -19.10 1.83
C ARG A 171 -13.38 -20.54 2.19
N ASP A 172 -12.14 -20.78 2.60
CA ASP A 172 -11.66 -22.10 3.00
C ASP A 172 -12.39 -22.57 4.27
N ALA A 173 -12.65 -21.69 5.24
CA ALA A 173 -13.44 -21.98 6.43
C ALA A 173 -14.90 -22.34 6.10
N VAL A 174 -15.57 -21.59 5.22
CA VAL A 174 -16.93 -21.91 4.76
C VAL A 174 -16.95 -23.27 4.07
N LYS A 175 -15.96 -23.56 3.21
CA LYS A 175 -15.84 -24.86 2.52
C LYS A 175 -15.59 -26.01 3.49
N ALA A 176 -14.76 -25.80 4.51
CA ALA A 176 -14.47 -26.79 5.54
C ALA A 176 -15.73 -27.09 6.38
N ALA A 177 -16.42 -26.06 6.86
CA ALA A 177 -17.67 -26.19 7.61
C ALA A 177 -18.75 -26.93 6.80
N ARG A 178 -18.85 -26.61 5.50
CA ARG A 178 -19.75 -27.30 4.57
C ARG A 178 -19.42 -28.80 4.47
N ARG A 179 -18.14 -29.15 4.30
CA ARG A 179 -17.70 -30.54 4.21
C ARG A 179 -17.94 -31.30 5.52
N GLU A 180 -17.69 -30.66 6.66
CA GLU A 180 -17.94 -31.23 7.99
C GLU A 180 -19.43 -31.51 8.20
N ALA A 181 -20.31 -30.55 7.90
CA ALA A 181 -21.76 -30.69 8.03
C ALA A 181 -22.32 -31.85 7.18
N GLY A 182 -21.76 -32.05 5.98
CA GLY A 182 -22.11 -33.11 5.04
C GLY A 182 -21.43 -34.47 5.31
N THR A 183 -20.65 -34.61 6.38
CA THR A 183 -19.98 -35.88 6.70
C THR A 183 -20.94 -36.84 7.43
N VAL A 184 -20.95 -38.10 7.02
CA VAL A 184 -21.71 -39.21 7.60
C VAL A 184 -20.79 -40.40 7.75
N ARG A 185 -20.67 -40.94 8.98
CA ARG A 185 -19.81 -42.11 9.28
C ARG A 185 -18.37 -41.94 8.76
N GLY A 186 -17.82 -40.72 8.88
CA GLY A 186 -16.45 -40.39 8.50
C GLY A 186 -16.23 -40.03 7.02
N GLU A 187 -17.25 -40.15 6.17
CA GLU A 187 -17.14 -39.86 4.73
C GLU A 187 -18.23 -38.88 4.26
N TYR A 188 -17.97 -38.13 3.20
CA TYR A 188 -18.94 -37.17 2.65
C TYR A 188 -20.16 -37.92 2.07
N TRP A 189 -21.38 -37.45 2.36
CA TRP A 189 -22.62 -38.19 2.04
C TRP A 189 -22.74 -38.60 0.57
N ALA A 190 -22.20 -37.80 -0.37
CA ALA A 190 -22.27 -38.11 -1.79
C ALA A 190 -21.45 -39.34 -2.19
N ASN A 191 -20.44 -39.70 -1.40
CA ASN A 191 -19.61 -40.88 -1.63
C ASN A 191 -20.30 -42.18 -1.19
N TRP A 192 -21.40 -42.09 -0.42
CA TRP A 192 -22.19 -43.26 -0.01
C TRP A 192 -23.21 -43.74 -1.06
N LYS A 193 -23.36 -43.03 -2.19
CA LYS A 193 -24.28 -43.41 -3.28
C LYS A 193 -24.12 -44.88 -3.74
N PRO A 194 -22.89 -45.40 -3.95
CA PRO A 194 -22.68 -46.81 -4.31
C PRO A 194 -23.11 -47.78 -3.21
N SER A 195 -22.80 -47.50 -1.95
CA SER A 195 -23.19 -48.35 -0.81
C SER A 195 -24.71 -48.41 -0.61
N ILE A 196 -25.41 -47.29 -0.79
CA ILE A 196 -26.87 -47.23 -0.77
C ILE A 196 -27.45 -48.07 -1.93
N ALA A 197 -26.86 -47.96 -3.12
CA ALA A 197 -27.28 -48.78 -4.27
C ALA A 197 -27.06 -50.27 -3.99
N GLU A 198 -25.98 -50.63 -3.31
CA GLU A 198 -25.67 -52.01 -2.94
C GLU A 198 -26.67 -52.57 -1.92
N LEU A 199 -27.00 -51.84 -0.85
CA LEU A 199 -28.02 -52.25 0.12
C LEU A 199 -29.37 -52.50 -0.55
N LYS A 200 -29.76 -51.60 -1.47
CA LYS A 200 -30.99 -51.75 -2.25
C LYS A 200 -30.97 -52.97 -3.19
N ARG A 201 -29.81 -53.29 -3.77
CA ARG A 201 -29.62 -54.47 -4.64
C ARG A 201 -29.77 -55.76 -3.83
N GLN A 202 -29.25 -55.78 -2.60
CA GLN A 202 -29.35 -56.90 -1.67
C GLN A 202 -30.71 -57.02 -0.96
N GLN A 203 -31.70 -56.18 -1.31
CA GLN A 203 -33.02 -56.11 -0.64
C GLN A 203 -32.95 -55.79 0.86
N ARG A 204 -31.85 -55.20 1.34
CA ARG A 204 -31.70 -54.72 2.72
C ARG A 204 -32.30 -53.33 2.85
N LEU A 205 -33.63 -53.26 2.68
CA LEU A 205 -34.35 -52.00 2.47
C LEU A 205 -34.46 -51.16 3.75
N GLU A 206 -34.61 -51.77 4.92
CA GLU A 206 -34.63 -51.09 6.21
C GLU A 206 -33.30 -50.40 6.49
N GLU A 207 -32.19 -51.13 6.28
CA GLU A 207 -30.84 -50.57 6.43
C GLU A 207 -30.57 -49.45 5.42
N ALA A 208 -31.04 -49.61 4.17
CA ALA A 208 -30.94 -48.56 3.17
C ALA A 208 -31.75 -47.31 3.56
N ARG A 209 -32.96 -47.48 4.14
CA ARG A 209 -33.80 -46.38 4.61
C ARG A 209 -33.11 -45.63 5.74
N ASP A 210 -32.67 -46.33 6.78
CA ASP A 210 -32.06 -45.71 7.95
C ASP A 210 -30.77 -44.97 7.56
N PHE A 211 -29.97 -45.56 6.65
CA PHE A 211 -28.78 -44.89 6.15
C PHE A 211 -29.09 -43.66 5.28
N LEU A 212 -30.16 -43.71 4.46
CA LEU A 212 -30.62 -42.57 3.69
C LEU A 212 -31.13 -41.43 4.59
N VAL A 213 -31.74 -41.73 5.74
CA VAL A 213 -32.14 -40.72 6.73
C VAL A 213 -30.92 -40.00 7.29
N GLU A 214 -29.85 -40.72 7.66
CA GLU A 214 -28.59 -40.12 8.11
C GLU A 214 -27.98 -39.21 7.04
N CYS A 215 -27.89 -39.70 5.80
CA CYS A 215 -27.36 -38.93 4.67
C CYS A 215 -28.20 -37.67 4.38
N ARG A 216 -29.54 -37.77 4.42
CA ARG A 216 -30.43 -36.62 4.23
C ARG A 216 -30.23 -35.58 5.32
N ALA A 217 -30.13 -35.99 6.59
CA ALA A 217 -29.88 -35.06 7.69
C ALA A 217 -28.55 -34.31 7.51
N ALA A 218 -27.48 -34.98 7.05
CA ALA A 218 -26.21 -34.34 6.76
C ALA A 218 -26.28 -33.37 5.57
N ALA A 219 -26.93 -33.77 4.48
CA ALA A 219 -27.16 -32.89 3.34
C ALA A 219 -28.00 -31.66 3.70
N SER A 220 -29.01 -31.79 4.56
CA SER A 220 -29.80 -30.64 5.05
C SER A 220 -28.97 -29.68 5.91
N ARG A 221 -28.10 -30.18 6.81
CA ARG A 221 -27.18 -29.32 7.57
C ARG A 221 -26.23 -28.57 6.66
N GLU A 222 -25.67 -29.26 5.66
CA GLU A 222 -24.78 -28.65 4.67
C GLU A 222 -25.49 -27.55 3.88
N ALA A 223 -26.70 -27.83 3.38
CA ALA A 223 -27.45 -26.92 2.55
C ALA A 223 -27.90 -25.66 3.31
N ALA A 224 -28.23 -25.82 4.61
CA ALA A 224 -28.55 -24.70 5.51
C ALA A 224 -27.39 -23.71 5.67
N LEU A 225 -26.12 -24.14 5.55
CA LEU A 225 -24.96 -23.24 5.66
C LEU A 225 -24.82 -22.25 4.49
N ILE A 226 -25.43 -22.56 3.34
CA ILE A 226 -25.35 -21.74 2.12
C ILE A 226 -26.74 -21.30 1.64
N ASP A 227 -27.77 -21.46 2.47
CA ASP A 227 -29.17 -21.15 2.20
C ASP A 227 -29.70 -21.73 0.87
N VAL A 228 -29.35 -22.98 0.59
CA VAL A 228 -29.92 -23.74 -0.53
C VAL A 228 -30.74 -24.94 -0.02
N PRO A 229 -31.66 -25.49 -0.82
CA PRO A 229 -32.31 -26.77 -0.50
C PRO A 229 -31.30 -27.92 -0.55
N ALA A 230 -31.53 -28.96 0.25
CA ALA A 230 -30.73 -30.19 0.19
C ALA A 230 -30.86 -30.87 -1.17
N ASP A 231 -29.87 -31.70 -1.55
CA ASP A 231 -29.92 -32.44 -2.82
C ASP A 231 -31.18 -33.34 -2.87
N PRO A 232 -32.04 -33.20 -3.90
CA PRO A 232 -33.30 -33.97 -4.01
C PRO A 232 -33.07 -35.47 -4.14
N TRP A 233 -31.89 -35.92 -4.60
CA TRP A 233 -31.58 -37.33 -4.82
C TRP A 233 -31.79 -38.15 -3.56
N LEU A 234 -31.36 -37.66 -2.39
CA LEU A 234 -31.51 -38.39 -1.12
C LEU A 234 -32.98 -38.56 -0.73
N THR A 235 -33.77 -37.49 -0.82
CA THR A 235 -35.22 -37.50 -0.59
C THR A 235 -35.91 -38.46 -1.53
N GLU A 236 -35.54 -38.43 -2.81
CA GLU A 236 -36.10 -39.31 -3.83
C GLU A 236 -35.77 -40.78 -3.62
N GLN A 237 -34.53 -41.10 -3.20
CA GLN A 237 -34.15 -42.46 -2.86
C GLN A 237 -34.88 -42.94 -1.60
N LEU A 238 -34.98 -42.09 -0.58
CA LEU A 238 -35.65 -42.41 0.69
C LEU A 238 -37.14 -42.69 0.46
N ALA A 239 -37.83 -41.85 -0.32
CA ALA A 239 -39.22 -42.06 -0.72
C ALA A 239 -39.39 -43.39 -1.49
N ALA A 240 -38.48 -43.69 -2.43
CA ALA A 240 -38.53 -44.92 -3.22
C ALA A 240 -38.32 -46.20 -2.37
N VAL A 241 -37.41 -46.16 -1.40
CA VAL A 241 -37.17 -47.29 -0.47
C VAL A 241 -38.35 -47.46 0.48
N THR A 242 -38.86 -46.37 1.06
CA THR A 242 -40.02 -46.38 1.97
C THR A 242 -41.26 -46.95 1.28
N ARG A 243 -41.49 -46.60 0.01
CA ARG A 243 -42.55 -47.21 -0.80
C ARG A 243 -42.39 -48.72 -0.97
N ARG A 244 -41.15 -49.20 -1.20
CA ARG A 244 -40.88 -50.64 -1.40
C ARG A 244 -41.08 -51.44 -0.11
N LEU A 245 -40.91 -50.81 1.05
CA LEU A 245 -41.25 -51.36 2.36
C LEU A 245 -42.78 -51.36 2.64
N GLY A 246 -43.59 -50.81 1.73
CA GLY A 246 -45.05 -50.75 1.87
C GLY A 246 -45.58 -49.53 2.63
N ASP A 247 -44.70 -48.66 3.13
CA ASP A 247 -45.08 -47.46 3.89
C ASP A 247 -45.41 -46.29 2.95
N ARG A 248 -46.67 -46.23 2.51
CA ARG A 248 -47.17 -45.17 1.60
C ARG A 248 -47.38 -43.83 2.29
N VAL A 249 -47.66 -43.85 3.59
CA VAL A 249 -47.85 -42.63 4.40
C VAL A 249 -46.49 -41.97 4.63
N GLY A 250 -45.46 -42.76 4.96
CA GLY A 250 -44.08 -42.29 5.07
C GLY A 250 -43.53 -41.72 3.75
N GLU A 251 -43.78 -42.38 2.61
CA GLU A 251 -43.39 -41.86 1.28
C GLU A 251 -43.94 -40.43 1.06
N LEU A 252 -45.22 -40.21 1.37
CA LEU A 252 -45.86 -38.90 1.22
C LEU A 252 -45.24 -37.87 2.18
N ALA A 253 -45.10 -38.22 3.45
CA ALA A 253 -44.54 -37.33 4.47
C ALA A 253 -43.12 -36.85 4.14
N ILE A 254 -42.26 -37.75 3.61
CA ILE A 254 -40.89 -37.41 3.18
C ILE A 254 -40.90 -36.37 2.05
N LEU A 255 -41.75 -36.55 1.04
CA LEU A 255 -41.83 -35.66 -0.12
C LEU A 255 -42.42 -34.30 0.27
N GLU A 256 -43.45 -34.27 1.12
CA GLU A 256 -44.07 -33.03 1.61
C GLU A 256 -43.11 -32.25 2.52
N ALA A 257 -42.36 -32.94 3.38
CA ALA A 257 -41.34 -32.31 4.20
C ALA A 257 -40.27 -31.61 3.33
N TYR A 258 -39.81 -32.27 2.26
CA TYR A 258 -38.85 -31.66 1.35
C TYR A 258 -39.42 -30.43 0.62
N VAL A 259 -40.66 -30.49 0.13
CA VAL A 259 -41.32 -29.31 -0.48
C VAL A 259 -41.45 -28.17 0.52
N SER A 260 -41.78 -28.48 1.77
CA SER A 260 -41.81 -27.48 2.86
C SER A 260 -40.43 -26.89 3.14
N GLU A 261 -39.36 -27.70 3.10
CA GLU A 261 -37.96 -27.25 3.28
C GLU A 261 -37.49 -26.32 2.15
N CYS A 262 -37.99 -26.50 0.92
CA CYS A 262 -37.70 -25.58 -0.18
C CYS A 262 -38.27 -24.16 0.08
N GLY A 263 -39.41 -24.04 0.77
CA GLY A 263 -40.06 -22.76 1.04
C GLY A 263 -40.45 -22.04 -0.26
N ASN A 264 -39.94 -20.83 -0.47
CA ASN A 264 -40.18 -20.04 -1.70
C ASN A 264 -39.24 -20.42 -2.86
N ARG A 265 -38.35 -21.39 -2.67
CA ARG A 265 -37.37 -21.81 -3.69
C ARG A 265 -38.00 -22.84 -4.63
N ASP A 266 -37.46 -22.93 -5.84
CA ASP A 266 -37.94 -23.89 -6.83
C ASP A 266 -37.80 -25.33 -6.33
N VAL A 267 -38.90 -26.09 -6.45
CA VAL A 267 -38.92 -27.52 -6.15
C VAL A 267 -38.58 -28.27 -7.45
N PRO A 268 -37.64 -29.23 -7.43
CA PRO A 268 -37.33 -30.03 -8.62
C PRO A 268 -38.56 -30.79 -9.15
N ASP A 269 -38.78 -30.74 -10.47
CA ASP A 269 -39.91 -31.38 -11.16
C ASP A 269 -40.06 -32.87 -10.84
N SER A 270 -38.92 -33.55 -10.65
CA SER A 270 -38.87 -34.97 -10.28
C SER A 270 -39.52 -35.24 -8.91
N VAL A 271 -39.33 -34.34 -7.95
CA VAL A 271 -39.96 -34.41 -6.62
C VAL A 271 -41.44 -34.07 -6.73
N VAL A 272 -41.81 -33.04 -7.49
CA VAL A 272 -43.21 -32.65 -7.73
C VAL A 272 -44.00 -33.80 -8.35
N ALA A 273 -43.46 -34.43 -9.40
CA ALA A 273 -44.10 -35.57 -10.07
C ALA A 273 -44.27 -36.78 -9.15
N LYS A 274 -43.27 -37.07 -8.30
CA LYS A 274 -43.35 -38.14 -7.30
C LYS A 274 -44.39 -37.85 -6.23
N LEU A 275 -44.46 -36.60 -5.76
CA LEU A 275 -45.42 -36.16 -4.77
C LEU A 275 -46.86 -36.28 -5.29
N ALA A 276 -47.12 -35.83 -6.52
CA ALA A 276 -48.43 -35.99 -7.16
C ALA A 276 -48.85 -37.46 -7.25
N LYS A 277 -47.92 -38.34 -7.64
CA LYS A 277 -48.16 -39.79 -7.70
C LYS A 277 -48.42 -40.40 -6.31
N ALA A 278 -47.67 -39.99 -5.29
CA ALA A 278 -47.86 -40.45 -3.91
C ALA A 278 -49.21 -40.01 -3.33
N ARG A 279 -49.65 -38.77 -3.61
CA ARG A 279 -50.97 -38.25 -3.22
C ARG A 279 -52.10 -39.05 -3.86
N PHE A 280 -52.02 -39.32 -5.17
CA PHE A 280 -53.02 -40.14 -5.86
C PHE A 280 -53.11 -41.56 -5.27
N ALA A 281 -51.96 -42.19 -4.98
CA ALA A 281 -51.92 -43.53 -4.41
C ALA A 281 -52.49 -43.62 -2.97
N ASN A 282 -52.40 -42.54 -2.18
CA ASN A 282 -52.95 -42.48 -0.83
C ASN A 282 -54.43 -42.04 -0.78
N GLY A 283 -54.88 -41.20 -1.74
CA GLY A 283 -56.26 -40.70 -1.81
C GLY A 283 -57.25 -41.57 -2.60
N GLY A 284 -56.77 -42.49 -3.44
CA GLY A 284 -57.61 -43.40 -4.25
C GLY A 284 -58.17 -44.63 -3.50
N ARG A 285 -58.22 -44.61 -2.16
CA ARG A 285 -58.79 -45.67 -1.31
C ARG A 285 -60.02 -45.22 -0.50
N ALA A 286 -60.73 -44.20 -1.00
CA ALA A 286 -62.07 -43.86 -0.50
C ALA A 286 -63.14 -44.73 -1.18
#